data_AF-A0ABD7SM97-F1
#
_entry.id   AF-A0ABD7SM97-F1
#
_cell.length_a   1.000
_cell.length_b   1.000
_cell.length_c   1.000
_cell.angle_alpha   90.00
_cell.angle_beta   90.00
_cell.angle_gamma   90.00
#
_symmetry.space_group_name_H-M   'P 1'
#
loop_
_entity.id
_entity.type
_entity.pdbx_description
1 polymer ?
#
loop_
_entity_poly.entity_id
_entity_poly.type
_entity_poly.pdbx_seq_one_letter_code
_entity_poly.pdbx_strand_id
1 'polypeptide(L)'
;MLQAQQRLPSLTQVIVSLGLFLLLAFSFTAKLDLPIQLALYIGWFVIMTLGIRLGHKYKDLENAALNGISNGLGAVLILLAVGALVGTWISGGIVPTIIYYGLKAIHPSIFLLAT
;
A
#
# COMPACT_ATOMS: atom_id res chain seq x y z
N MET A 1 -41.05 -1.87 -7.29
CA MET A 1 -39.80 -2.00 -6.51
C MET A 1 -38.84 -0.96 -7.06
N LEU A 2 -38.70 0.18 -6.38
CA LEU A 2 -37.95 1.34 -6.87
C LEU A 2 -36.47 0.96 -7.01
N GLN A 3 -35.95 0.93 -8.24
CA GLN A 3 -34.52 0.85 -8.49
C GLN A 3 -33.89 2.14 -7.93
N ALA A 4 -33.30 2.07 -6.74
CA ALA A 4 -32.47 3.14 -6.23
C ALA A 4 -31.34 3.35 -7.24
N GLN A 5 -31.41 4.45 -7.98
CA GLN A 5 -30.43 4.83 -9.00
C GLN A 5 -29.07 4.95 -8.31
N GLN A 6 -28.18 3.98 -8.50
CA GLN A 6 -26.84 3.99 -7.92
C GLN A 6 -26.13 5.26 -8.37
N ARG A 7 -25.72 6.10 -7.41
CA ARG A 7 -25.03 7.35 -7.71
C ARG A 7 -23.53 7.17 -7.50
N LEU A 8 -22.76 7.74 -8.42
CA LEU A 8 -21.33 7.92 -8.20
C LEU A 8 -21.15 8.99 -7.11
N PRO A 9 -20.15 8.84 -6.23
CA PRO A 9 -19.83 9.87 -5.25
C PRO A 9 -19.48 11.17 -5.97
N SER A 10 -19.94 12.30 -5.43
CA SER A 10 -19.53 13.61 -5.97
C SER A 10 -18.07 13.90 -5.64
N LEU A 11 -17.42 14.75 -6.44
CA LEU A 11 -16.04 15.17 -6.20
C LEU A 11 -15.86 15.73 -4.78
N THR A 12 -16.85 16.47 -4.28
CA THR A 12 -16.87 16.98 -2.90
C THR A 12 -16.87 15.85 -1.87
N GLN A 13 -17.68 14.80 -2.06
CA GLN A 13 -17.74 13.68 -1.13
C GLN A 13 -16.41 12.90 -1.09
N VAL A 14 -15.74 12.75 -2.25
CA VAL A 14 -14.42 12.12 -2.33
C VAL A 14 -13.36 12.95 -1.61
N ILE A 15 -13.34 14.27 -1.82
CA ILE A 15 -12.38 15.16 -1.15
C ILE A 15 -12.62 15.17 0.35
N VAL A 16 -13.88 15.22 0.79
CA VAL A 16 -14.23 15.21 2.22
C VAL A 16 -13.84 13.89 2.87
N SER A 17 -14.13 12.74 2.24
CA SER A 17 -13.77 11.43 2.81
C SER A 17 -12.26 11.21 2.86
N LEU A 18 -11.53 11.63 1.81
CA LEU A 18 -10.08 11.57 1.77
C LEU A 18 -9.45 12.52 2.81
N GLY A 19 -9.92 13.76 2.89
CA GLY A 19 -9.46 14.74 3.87
C GLY A 19 -9.68 14.25 5.30
N LEU A 20 -10.87 13.69 5.58
CA LEU A 20 -11.16 13.09 6.88
C LEU A 20 -10.21 11.93 7.20
N PHE A 21 -9.96 11.04 6.23
CA PHE A 21 -9.02 9.94 6.42
C PHE A 21 -7.60 10.43 6.71
N LEU A 22 -7.10 11.42 5.97
CA LEU A 22 -5.77 11.99 6.18
C LEU A 22 -5.65 12.68 7.55
N LEU A 23 -6.68 13.41 7.98
CA LEU A 23 -6.73 14.03 9.30
C LEU A 23 -6.72 12.98 10.42
N LEU A 24 -7.46 11.88 10.26
CA LEU A 24 -7.44 10.76 11.21
C LEU A 24 -6.06 10.09 11.22
N ALA A 25 -5.50 9.77 10.06
CA ALA A 25 -4.18 9.15 9.96
C ALA A 25 -3.12 10.01 10.65
N PHE A 26 -3.08 11.31 10.38
CA PHE A 26 -2.15 12.24 11.00
C PHE A 26 -2.37 12.36 12.51
N SER A 27 -3.62 12.47 12.96
CA SER A 27 -3.91 12.62 14.40
C SER A 27 -3.51 11.37 15.17
N PHE A 28 -3.77 10.18 14.62
CA PHE A 28 -3.45 8.91 15.26
C PHE A 28 -1.93 8.69 15.32
N THR A 29 -1.21 8.93 14.22
CA THR A 29 0.24 8.64 14.19
C THR A 29 1.08 9.74 14.83
N ALA A 30 0.78 11.02 14.59
CA ALA A 30 1.65 12.12 15.00
C ALA A 30 1.33 12.72 16.37
N LYS A 31 0.09 12.55 16.88
CA LYS A 31 -0.31 13.11 18.19
C LYS A 31 -0.60 12.07 19.26
N LEU A 32 -1.04 10.88 18.86
CA LEU A 32 -1.52 9.85 19.78
C LEU A 32 -0.60 8.62 19.87
N ASP A 33 0.45 8.55 19.05
CA ASP A 33 1.34 7.38 18.92
C ASP A 33 0.57 6.05 18.71
N LEU A 34 -0.57 6.14 18.02
CA LEU A 34 -1.41 4.99 17.72
C LEU A 34 -1.05 4.37 16.37
N PRO A 35 -1.22 3.04 16.23
CA PRO A 35 -1.03 2.37 14.95
C PRO A 35 -1.98 2.92 13.88
N ILE A 36 -1.46 3.16 12.67
CA ILE A 36 -2.24 3.67 11.52
C ILE A 36 -3.39 2.74 11.11
N GLN A 37 -3.30 1.46 11.45
CA GLN A 37 -4.33 0.46 11.21
C GLN A 37 -5.68 0.86 11.82
N LEU A 38 -5.68 1.52 12.98
CA LEU A 38 -6.92 1.99 13.61
C LEU A 38 -7.59 3.08 12.77
N ALA A 39 -6.82 4.03 12.22
CA ALA A 39 -7.35 5.05 11.31
C ALA A 39 -7.89 4.44 10.01
N LEU A 40 -7.23 3.40 9.48
CA LEU A 40 -7.70 2.65 8.31
C LEU A 40 -9.04 1.93 8.57
N TYR A 41 -9.21 1.28 9.72
CA TYR A 41 -10.48 0.65 10.09
C TYR A 41 -11.61 1.66 10.18
N ILE A 42 -11.39 2.81 10.83
CA ILE A 42 -12.38 3.88 10.91
C ILE A 42 -12.71 4.43 9.51
N GLY A 43 -11.68 4.66 8.69
CA GLY A 43 -11.84 5.09 7.30
C GLY A 43 -12.69 4.11 6.47
N TRP A 44 -12.47 2.81 6.64
CA TRP A 44 -13.28 1.77 5.99
C TRP A 44 -14.76 1.87 6.37
N PHE A 45 -15.09 2.02 7.66
CA PHE A 45 -16.47 2.20 8.10
C PHE A 45 -17.12 3.46 7.51
N VAL A 46 -16.37 4.57 7.42
CA VAL A 46 -16.85 5.81 6.81
C VAL A 46 -17.18 5.61 5.33
N ILE A 47 -16.26 4.98 4.58
CA ILE A 47 -16.44 4.73 3.14
C ILE A 47 -17.60 3.75 2.87
N MET A 48 -17.69 2.67 3.65
CA MET A 48 -18.80 1.71 3.53
C MET A 48 -20.15 2.37 3.80
N THR A 49 -20.22 3.23 4.84
CA THR A 49 -21.44 3.98 5.17
C THR A 49 -21.81 4.96 4.05
N LEU A 50 -20.83 5.67 3.47
CA LEU A 50 -21.05 6.55 2.32
C LEU A 50 -21.55 5.78 1.10
N GLY A 51 -20.97 4.62 0.80
CA GLY A 51 -21.39 3.75 -0.31
C GLY A 51 -22.84 3.29 -0.18
N ILE A 52 -23.25 2.86 1.02
CA ILE A 52 -24.64 2.46 1.29
C ILE A 52 -25.59 3.66 1.14
N ARG A 53 -25.21 4.85 1.63
CA ARG A 53 -26.01 6.09 1.46
C ARG A 53 -26.16 6.52 -0.01
N LEU A 54 -25.21 6.16 -0.87
CA LEU A 54 -25.25 6.41 -2.31
C LEU A 54 -26.10 5.38 -3.09
N GLY A 55 -26.70 4.40 -2.39
CA GLY A 55 -27.57 3.38 -2.97
C GLY A 55 -26.84 2.10 -3.40
N HIS A 56 -25.56 1.93 -3.07
CA HIS A 56 -24.83 0.70 -3.33
C HIS A 56 -25.20 -0.38 -2.31
N LYS A 57 -25.32 -1.63 -2.75
CA LYS A 57 -25.54 -2.75 -1.82
C LYS A 57 -24.24 -3.07 -1.12
N TYR A 58 -24.33 -3.43 0.16
CA TYR A 58 -23.17 -3.85 0.95
C TYR A 58 -22.32 -4.92 0.24
N LYS A 59 -22.97 -5.95 -0.33
CA LYS A 59 -22.30 -7.05 -1.03
C LYS A 59 -21.52 -6.60 -2.25
N ASP A 60 -21.99 -5.56 -2.95
CA ASP A 60 -21.28 -5.00 -4.11
C ASP A 60 -20.02 -4.25 -3.66
N LEU A 61 -20.11 -3.48 -2.56
CA LEU A 61 -18.99 -2.77 -1.96
C LEU A 61 -17.93 -3.73 -1.39
N GLU A 62 -18.37 -4.79 -0.72
CA GLU A 62 -17.50 -5.85 -0.21
C GLU A 62 -16.74 -6.55 -1.34
N ASN A 63 -17.46 -6.96 -2.40
CA ASN A 63 -16.83 -7.56 -3.57
C ASN A 63 -15.82 -6.60 -4.24
N ALA A 64 -16.14 -5.31 -4.33
CA ALA A 64 -15.21 -4.32 -4.86
C ALA A 64 -13.93 -4.21 -4.01
N ALA A 65 -14.05 -4.23 -2.68
CA ALA A 65 -12.91 -4.22 -1.77
C ALA A 65 -12.04 -5.49 -1.93
N LEU A 66 -12.66 -6.67 -1.98
CA LEU A 66 -11.96 -7.95 -2.19
C LEU A 66 -11.23 -7.99 -3.53
N ASN A 67 -11.85 -7.48 -4.60
CA ASN A 67 -11.21 -7.37 -5.92
C ASN A 67 -10.00 -6.42 -5.86
N GLY A 68 -10.12 -5.30 -5.14
CA GLY A 68 -9.00 -4.38 -4.93
C GLY A 68 -7.81 -5.05 -4.23
N ILE A 69 -8.07 -5.85 -3.19
CA ILE A 69 -7.05 -6.63 -2.49
C ILE A 69 -6.41 -7.67 -3.42
N SER A 70 -7.23 -8.43 -4.15
CA SER A 70 -6.77 -9.45 -5.10
C SER A 70 -5.82 -8.87 -6.16
N ASN A 71 -6.18 -7.71 -6.72
CA ASN A 71 -5.34 -7.01 -7.70
C ASN A 71 -3.97 -6.60 -7.12
N GLY A 72 -3.92 -6.20 -5.85
CA GLY A 72 -2.68 -5.84 -5.16
C GLY A 72 -1.83 -7.05 -4.74
N LEU A 73 -2.48 -8.20 -4.50
CA LEU A 73 -1.82 -9.39 -3.97
C LEU A 73 -0.71 -9.90 -4.90
N GLY A 74 -0.92 -9.84 -6.22
CA GLY A 74 0.11 -10.25 -7.19
C GLY A 74 1.42 -9.50 -7.02
N ALA A 75 1.37 -8.18 -6.82
CA ALA A 75 2.55 -7.36 -6.57
C ALA A 75 3.22 -7.70 -5.23
N VAL A 76 2.42 -7.91 -4.17
CA VAL A 76 2.92 -8.29 -2.84
C VAL A 76 3.67 -9.62 -2.89
N LEU A 77 3.14 -10.62 -3.61
CA LEU A 77 3.78 -11.92 -3.77
C LEU A 77 5.12 -11.83 -4.51
N ILE A 78 5.21 -10.97 -5.54
CA ILE A 78 6.48 -10.72 -6.25
C ILE A 78 7.49 -10.07 -5.30
N LEU A 79 7.10 -9.02 -4.58
CA LEU A 79 7.99 -8.35 -3.62
C LEU A 79 8.47 -9.30 -2.52
N LEU A 80 7.59 -10.18 -2.04
CA LEU A 80 7.94 -11.22 -1.07
C LEU A 80 8.96 -12.20 -1.63
N ALA A 81 8.74 -12.71 -2.85
CA ALA A 81 9.66 -13.63 -3.51
C ALA A 81 11.04 -13.00 -3.74
N VAL A 82 11.08 -11.75 -4.23
CA VAL A 82 12.34 -11.00 -4.42
C VAL A 82 13.03 -10.76 -3.08
N GLY A 83 12.29 -10.35 -2.05
CA GLY A 83 12.84 -10.14 -0.71
C GLY A 83 13.44 -11.43 -0.12
N ALA A 84 12.74 -12.57 -0.26
CA ALA A 84 13.23 -13.87 0.18
C ALA A 84 14.48 -14.30 -0.59
N LEU A 85 14.53 -14.08 -1.91
CA LEU A 85 15.70 -14.38 -2.74
C LEU A 85 16.91 -13.56 -2.31
N VAL A 86 16.76 -12.24 -2.20
CA VAL A 86 17.83 -11.33 -1.77
C VAL A 86 18.29 -11.67 -0.35
N GLY A 87 17.37 -11.93 0.57
CA GLY A 87 17.69 -12.37 1.93
C GLY A 87 18.50 -13.67 1.96
N THR A 88 18.13 -14.65 1.12
CA THR A 88 18.86 -15.91 0.98
C THR A 88 20.26 -15.70 0.41
N TRP A 89 20.43 -14.82 -0.58
CA TRP A 89 21.76 -14.50 -1.12
C TRP A 89 22.66 -13.77 -0.13
N ILE A 90 22.10 -12.88 0.68
CA ILE A 90 22.84 -12.19 1.75
C ILE A 90 23.27 -13.21 2.80
N SER A 91 22.34 -14.05 3.28
CA SER A 91 22.62 -15.08 4.28
C SER A 91 23.60 -16.15 3.77
N GLY A 92 23.53 -16.50 2.48
CA GLY A 92 24.41 -17.47 1.83
C GLY A 92 25.76 -16.89 1.40
N GLY A 93 26.02 -15.61 1.67
CA GLY A 93 27.28 -14.96 1.34
C GLY A 93 27.49 -14.67 -0.16
N ILE A 94 26.52 -14.97 -1.02
CA ILE A 94 26.60 -14.74 -2.48
C ILE A 94 26.76 -13.25 -2.78
N VAL A 95 25.86 -12.41 -2.24
CA VAL A 95 25.92 -10.95 -2.41
C VAL A 95 27.20 -10.36 -1.81
N PRO A 96 27.58 -10.66 -0.55
CA PRO A 96 28.86 -10.23 0.02
C PRO A 96 30.09 -10.64 -0.81
N THR A 97 30.10 -11.86 -1.35
CA THR A 97 31.21 -12.39 -2.15
C THR A 97 31.34 -11.65 -3.49
N ILE A 98 30.20 -11.38 -4.17
CA ILE A 98 30.18 -10.57 -5.39
C ILE A 98 30.73 -9.17 -5.11
N ILE A 99 30.33 -8.54 -4.00
CA ILE A 99 30.86 -7.21 -3.61
C ILE A 99 32.37 -7.29 -3.37
N TYR A 100 32.83 -8.27 -2.57
CA TYR A 100 34.24 -8.42 -2.23
C TYR A 100 35.13 -8.60 -3.47
N TYR A 101 34.77 -9.52 -4.36
CA TYR A 101 35.54 -9.75 -5.58
C TYR A 101 35.35 -8.64 -6.62
N GLY A 102 34.16 -8.03 -6.68
CA GLY A 102 33.88 -6.88 -7.55
C GLY A 102 34.77 -5.69 -7.21
N LEU A 103 34.87 -5.34 -5.92
CA LEU A 103 35.78 -4.27 -5.46
C LEU A 103 37.25 -4.60 -5.71
N LYS A 104 37.65 -5.87 -5.55
CA LYS A 104 39.02 -6.31 -5.82
C LYS A 104 39.39 -6.26 -7.31
N ALA A 105 38.41 -6.44 -8.19
CA ALA A 105 38.59 -6.38 -9.64
C ALA A 105 38.62 -4.93 -10.20
N ILE A 106 38.09 -3.95 -9.46
CA ILE A 106 38.10 -2.56 -9.88
C ILE A 106 39.48 -1.93 -9.62
N HIS A 107 40.07 -1.35 -10.66
CA HIS A 107 41.30 -0.57 -10.51
C HIS A 107 40.99 0.80 -9.87
N PRO A 108 41.74 1.24 -8.84
CA PRO A 108 41.45 2.49 -8.10
C PRO A 108 41.31 3.75 -8.95
N SER A 109 41.98 3.81 -10.11
CA SER A 109 41.90 4.95 -11.03
C SER A 109 40.61 5.03 -11.85
N ILE A 110 39.89 3.93 -12.05
CA ILE A 110 38.60 3.91 -12.79
C ILE A 110 37.44 4.18 -11.82
N PHE A 111 37.62 3.84 -10.54
CA PHE A 111 36.63 4.06 -9.49
C PHE A 111 36.23 5.54 -9.35
N LEU A 112 37.22 6.45 -9.39
CA LEU A 112 37.00 7.91 -9.30
C LEU A 112 36.34 8.52 -10.54
N LEU A 113 36.46 7.90 -11.72
CA LEU A 113 35.83 8.38 -12.96
C LEU A 113 34.38 7.90 -13.11
N ALA A 114 34.01 6.86 -12.34
CA ALA A 114 32.69 6.24 -12.35
C ALA A 114 31.73 6.78 -11.28
N THR A 115 32.20 7.70 -10.41
CA THR A 115 31.38 8.51 -9.50
C THR A 115 31.13 9.87 -10.12
#